data_AF-A0A3P7PU43-F1
#
_entry.id   AF-A0A3P7PU43-F1
#
_cell.length_a   1.000
_cell.length_b   1.000
_cell.length_c   1.000
_cell.angle_alpha   90.00
_cell.angle_beta   90.00
_cell.angle_gamma   90.00
#
_symmetry.space_group_name_H-M   'P 1'
#
loop_
_entity.id
_entity.type
_entity.pdbx_description
1 polymer ?
#
loop_
_entity_poly.entity_id
_entity_poly.type
_entity_poly.pdbx_seq_one_letter_code
_entity_poly.pdbx_strand_id
1 'polypeptide(L)'
;MQYFYQINVRIAVVDIFQTRRNDLSLYSFEDYRNKRLSMLPHHDFAALISYRYAGGLAFVGGMCTSKAVMLCGFYPHNPAAMGGIFFHEVAHLVGVPHNNASEKLEISNCQCNHLRHRWKIIGSTDCLKIPGFDHDCTLQQMVNLLSKNHCIKKYEKIPFLTPITIEQSLPICGNGIVERYEQCDCGLRNYCYDLNCRADLCIQIIRTWQMVMHF
;
A
#
# COMPACT_ATOMS: atom_id res chain seq x y z
N MET A 1 -5.29 -1.63 -2.93
CA MET A 1 -5.59 -1.39 -1.49
C MET A 1 -5.71 -2.67 -0.67
N GLN A 2 -6.44 -3.71 -1.10
CA GLN A 2 -6.66 -4.93 -0.28
C GLN A 2 -5.37 -5.59 0.26
N TYR A 3 -4.30 -5.67 -0.53
CA TYR A 3 -3.02 -6.21 -0.06
C TYR A 3 -2.42 -5.39 1.09
N PHE A 4 -2.28 -4.08 0.91
CA PHE A 4 -1.75 -3.16 1.92
C PHE A 4 -2.58 -3.13 3.20
N TYR A 5 -3.91 -3.19 3.06
CA TYR A 5 -4.80 -3.14 4.20
C TYR A 5 -4.57 -4.31 5.17
N GLN A 6 -4.37 -5.53 4.64
CA GLN A 6 -4.12 -6.75 5.41
C GLN A 6 -2.81 -6.72 6.22
N ILE A 7 -1.85 -5.86 5.84
CA ILE A 7 -0.58 -5.67 6.56
C ILE A 7 -0.51 -4.33 7.31
N ASN A 8 -1.67 -3.68 7.55
CA ASN A 8 -1.77 -2.38 8.22
C ASN A 8 -0.93 -1.26 7.58
N VAL A 9 -0.75 -1.32 6.26
CA VAL A 9 -0.21 -0.21 5.46
C VAL A 9 -1.37 0.57 4.85
N ARG A 10 -1.24 1.90 4.85
CA ARG A 10 -2.20 2.85 4.27
C ARG A 10 -1.44 3.69 3.24
N ILE A 11 -2.05 3.93 2.09
CA ILE A 11 -1.42 4.69 1.00
C ILE A 11 -2.29 5.91 0.73
N ALA A 12 -1.71 7.09 0.94
CA ALA A 12 -2.27 8.35 0.46
C ALA A 12 -1.70 8.68 -0.92
N VAL A 13 -2.54 9.24 -1.79
CA VAL A 13 -2.10 9.77 -3.08
C VAL A 13 -2.03 11.27 -2.97
N VAL A 14 -0.82 11.83 -2.92
CA VAL A 14 -0.63 13.28 -2.73
C VAL A 14 -0.79 14.07 -4.03
N ASP A 15 -0.57 13.44 -5.19
CA ASP A 15 -0.72 14.07 -6.51
C ASP A 15 -0.75 13.03 -7.64
N ILE A 16 -1.26 13.43 -8.82
CA ILE A 16 -1.26 12.65 -10.06
C ILE A 16 -0.92 13.55 -11.24
N PHE A 17 0.15 13.22 -11.97
CA PHE A 17 0.55 13.92 -13.20
C PHE A 17 0.40 13.03 -14.42
N GLN A 18 -0.22 13.57 -15.47
CA GLN A 18 -0.19 12.94 -16.79
C GLN A 18 1.11 13.30 -17.51
N THR A 19 1.83 12.29 -17.99
CA THR A 19 2.97 12.46 -18.91
C THR A 19 2.59 12.05 -20.32
N ARG A 20 3.12 12.78 -21.32
CA ARG A 20 2.99 12.43 -22.74
C ARG A 20 4.22 11.70 -23.28
N ARG A 21 5.22 11.44 -22.44
CA ARG A 21 6.41 10.68 -22.83
C ARG A 21 6.08 9.20 -22.95
N ASN A 22 6.43 8.61 -24.09
CA ASN A 22 6.27 7.19 -24.39
C ASN A 22 7.54 6.37 -24.17
N ASP A 23 8.66 7.04 -23.87
CA ASP A 23 10.01 6.46 -23.76
C ASP A 23 10.50 6.33 -22.31
N LEU A 24 9.59 6.45 -21.34
CA LEU A 24 9.97 6.42 -19.94
C LEU A 24 10.30 5.00 -19.46
N SER A 25 11.60 4.69 -19.36
CA SER A 25 12.14 3.59 -18.56
C SER A 25 12.20 3.96 -17.07
N LEU A 26 12.41 2.97 -16.19
CA LEU A 26 12.60 3.19 -14.75
C LEU A 26 13.67 4.26 -14.46
N TYR A 27 14.83 4.20 -15.12
CA TYR A 27 15.93 5.16 -14.96
C TYR A 27 15.57 6.57 -15.46
N SER A 28 14.89 6.67 -16.59
CA SER A 28 14.48 7.98 -17.11
C SER A 28 13.35 8.62 -16.28
N PHE A 29 12.49 7.80 -15.65
CA PHE A 29 11.47 8.26 -14.72
C PHE A 29 12.08 8.72 -13.39
N GLU A 30 13.08 8.00 -12.90
CA GLU A 30 13.90 8.43 -11.75
C GLU A 30 14.50 9.83 -11.97
N ASP A 31 15.19 10.02 -13.09
CA ASP A 31 15.78 11.32 -13.45
C ASP A 31 14.70 12.42 -13.61
N TYR A 32 13.58 12.08 -14.27
CA TYR A 32 12.45 12.99 -14.43
C TYR A 32 11.87 13.48 -13.10
N ARG A 33 11.67 12.56 -12.15
CA ARG A 33 11.17 12.83 -10.79
C ARG A 33 12.18 13.64 -9.99
N ASN A 34 13.45 13.23 -9.99
CA ASN A 34 14.50 13.89 -9.22
C ASN A 34 14.73 15.35 -9.66
N LYS A 35 14.65 15.64 -10.96
CA LYS A 35 14.73 17.02 -11.50
C LYS A 35 13.56 17.93 -11.10
N ARG A 36 12.45 17.37 -10.61
CA ARG A 36 11.22 18.11 -10.29
C ARG A 36 10.88 18.11 -8.81
N LEU A 37 11.71 17.53 -7.96
CA LEU A 37 11.43 17.36 -6.53
C LEU A 37 10.99 18.63 -5.81
N SER A 38 11.56 19.79 -6.15
CA SER A 38 11.21 21.08 -5.55
C SER A 38 9.82 21.59 -5.90
N MET A 39 9.19 21.06 -6.96
CA MET A 39 7.85 21.43 -7.43
C MET A 39 6.79 20.38 -7.09
N LEU A 40 7.20 19.20 -6.63
CA LEU A 40 6.30 18.11 -6.27
C LEU A 40 5.96 18.19 -4.78
N PRO A 41 4.75 17.79 -4.35
CA PRO A 41 4.47 17.64 -2.93
C PRO A 41 5.38 16.58 -2.31
N HIS A 42 5.57 16.67 -0.99
CA HIS A 42 6.34 15.66 -0.26
C HIS A 42 5.73 14.27 -0.41
N HIS A 43 6.57 13.26 -0.74
CA HIS A 43 6.13 11.89 -1.01
C HIS A 43 7.24 10.88 -0.71
N ASP A 44 6.86 9.67 -0.30
CA ASP A 44 7.78 8.57 0.01
C ASP A 44 8.35 7.91 -1.25
N PHE A 45 7.51 7.76 -2.29
CA PHE A 45 7.88 7.22 -3.60
C PHE A 45 6.95 7.75 -4.71
N ALA A 46 7.33 7.56 -5.97
CA ALA A 46 6.51 7.89 -7.13
C ALA A 46 6.32 6.67 -8.05
N ALA A 47 5.14 6.54 -8.65
CA ALA A 47 4.83 5.43 -9.56
C ALA A 47 4.49 5.95 -10.96
N LEU A 48 5.16 5.42 -11.98
CA LEU A 48 4.78 5.61 -13.38
C LEU A 48 3.78 4.51 -13.77
N ILE A 49 2.54 4.89 -13.99
CA ILE A 49 1.48 3.98 -14.43
C ILE A 49 1.37 4.03 -15.95
N SER A 50 1.57 2.90 -16.62
CA SER A 50 1.60 2.82 -18.09
C SER A 50 0.56 1.85 -18.65
N TYR A 51 -0.23 2.32 -19.61
CA TYR A 51 -1.27 1.50 -20.26
C TYR A 51 -0.64 0.35 -21.05
N ARG A 52 -1.08 -0.89 -20.78
CA ARG A 52 -0.62 -2.14 -21.43
C ARG A 52 0.88 -2.45 -21.28
N TYR A 53 1.59 -1.82 -20.35
CA TYR A 53 2.95 -2.25 -20.01
C TYR A 53 2.90 -3.60 -19.29
N ALA A 54 3.68 -4.57 -19.76
CA ALA A 54 3.73 -5.92 -19.19
C ALA A 54 4.52 -5.95 -17.89
N GLY A 55 3.82 -6.14 -16.77
CA GLY A 55 4.43 -6.28 -15.44
C GLY A 55 4.76 -4.93 -14.78
N GLY A 56 5.90 -4.88 -14.10
CA GLY A 56 6.40 -3.70 -13.39
C GLY A 56 7.92 -3.75 -13.22
N LEU A 57 8.47 -2.64 -12.77
CA LEU A 57 9.88 -2.49 -12.41
C LEU A 57 10.03 -1.55 -11.23
N ALA A 58 10.93 -1.87 -10.30
CA ALA A 58 11.28 -1.02 -9.17
C ALA A 58 12.74 -1.21 -8.78
N PHE A 59 13.34 -0.19 -8.16
CA PHE A 59 14.66 -0.33 -7.54
C PHE A 59 14.53 -1.04 -6.20
N VAL A 60 15.22 -2.18 -6.03
CA VAL A 60 15.24 -2.89 -4.75
C VAL A 60 15.87 -2.01 -3.67
N GLY A 61 15.13 -1.72 -2.60
CA GLY A 61 15.59 -0.84 -1.52
C GLY A 61 15.63 0.64 -1.91
N GLY A 62 14.93 1.04 -2.98
CA GLY A 62 14.87 2.42 -3.45
C GLY A 62 14.02 3.35 -2.57
N MET A 63 13.15 2.80 -1.73
CA MET A 63 12.28 3.57 -0.84
C MET A 63 13.08 4.54 0.04
N CYS A 64 12.57 5.76 0.23
CA CYS A 64 13.24 6.83 0.96
C CYS A 64 14.59 7.31 0.38
N THR A 65 14.87 7.07 -0.91
CA THR A 65 16.10 7.54 -1.58
C THR A 65 15.79 8.30 -2.88
N SER A 66 16.82 8.72 -3.61
CA SER A 66 16.66 9.23 -4.98
C SER A 66 16.13 8.17 -5.97
N LYS A 67 16.16 6.89 -5.58
CA LYS A 67 15.65 5.73 -6.33
C LYS A 67 14.23 5.33 -5.95
N ALA A 68 13.49 6.16 -5.21
CA ALA A 68 12.12 5.88 -4.76
C ALA A 68 11.09 6.01 -5.90
N VAL A 69 11.28 5.24 -6.96
CA VAL A 69 10.40 5.21 -8.14
C VAL A 69 10.12 3.78 -8.58
N MET A 70 8.94 3.57 -9.15
CA MET A 70 8.56 2.32 -9.80
C MET A 70 7.77 2.57 -11.08
N LEU A 71 7.69 1.56 -11.94
CA LEU A 71 6.85 1.51 -13.13
C LEU A 71 5.86 0.35 -12.94
N CYS A 72 4.56 0.61 -13.12
CA CYS A 72 3.52 -0.41 -13.03
C CYS A 72 2.63 -0.41 -14.27
N GLY A 73 2.41 -1.58 -14.83
CA GLY A 73 1.44 -1.80 -15.90
C GLY A 73 0.00 -1.57 -15.46
N PHE A 74 -0.81 -0.98 -16.33
CA PHE A 74 -2.24 -0.77 -16.13
C PHE A 74 -3.09 -1.48 -17.19
N TYR A 75 -4.05 -2.26 -16.71
CA TYR A 75 -5.02 -3.01 -17.50
C TYR A 75 -6.44 -2.75 -16.97
N PRO A 76 -7.24 -1.89 -17.63
CA PRO A 76 -8.57 -1.52 -17.15
C PRO A 76 -9.52 -2.71 -16.93
N HIS A 77 -9.37 -3.77 -17.73
CA HIS A 77 -10.18 -4.98 -17.65
C HIS A 77 -9.73 -5.94 -16.53
N ASN A 78 -8.60 -5.69 -15.88
CA ASN A 78 -8.09 -6.52 -14.78
C ASN A 78 -7.39 -5.67 -13.69
N PRO A 79 -8.16 -4.85 -12.95
CA PRO A 79 -7.60 -4.01 -11.88
C PRO A 79 -7.00 -4.83 -10.73
N ALA A 80 -7.45 -6.07 -10.52
CA ALA A 80 -6.87 -6.96 -9.52
C ALA A 80 -5.42 -7.35 -9.86
N ALA A 81 -5.14 -7.64 -11.14
CA ALA A 81 -3.77 -7.90 -11.60
C ALA A 81 -2.87 -6.67 -11.42
N MET A 82 -3.36 -5.46 -11.75
CA MET A 82 -2.63 -4.21 -11.47
C MET A 82 -2.34 -4.08 -9.97
N GLY A 83 -3.31 -4.36 -9.11
CA GLY A 83 -3.13 -4.32 -7.66
C GLY A 83 -2.04 -5.28 -7.15
N GLY A 84 -1.95 -6.47 -7.75
CA GLY A 84 -0.89 -7.44 -7.46
C GLY A 84 0.49 -6.98 -7.91
N ILE A 85 0.61 -6.46 -9.13
CA ILE A 85 1.86 -5.89 -9.66
C ILE A 85 2.30 -4.70 -8.81
N PHE A 86 1.40 -3.76 -8.53
CA PHE A 86 1.72 -2.60 -7.69
C PHE A 86 2.23 -3.02 -6.32
N PHE A 87 1.60 -4.03 -5.70
CA PHE A 87 2.05 -4.56 -4.41
C PHE A 87 3.44 -5.21 -4.49
N HIS A 88 3.70 -5.95 -5.57
CA HIS A 88 5.01 -6.54 -5.87
C HIS A 88 6.10 -5.46 -5.99
N GLU A 89 5.85 -4.41 -6.77
CA GLU A 89 6.83 -3.33 -6.98
C GLU A 89 7.11 -2.53 -5.69
N VAL A 90 6.10 -2.34 -4.84
CA VAL A 90 6.32 -1.72 -3.52
C VAL A 90 7.17 -2.63 -2.63
N ALA A 91 7.02 -3.96 -2.69
CA ALA A 91 7.89 -4.87 -1.95
C ALA A 91 9.37 -4.72 -2.38
N HIS A 92 9.62 -4.59 -3.69
CA HIS A 92 10.94 -4.24 -4.20
C HIS A 92 11.44 -2.91 -3.64
N LEU A 93 10.65 -1.83 -3.75
CA LEU A 93 11.06 -0.52 -3.21
C LEU A 93 11.45 -0.59 -1.74
N VAL A 94 10.68 -1.32 -0.93
CA VAL A 94 10.92 -1.51 0.51
C VAL A 94 12.20 -2.31 0.79
N GLY A 95 12.69 -3.11 -0.16
CA GLY A 95 13.98 -3.81 -0.08
C GLY A 95 13.91 -5.33 -0.28
N VAL A 96 12.78 -5.88 -0.71
CA VAL A 96 12.63 -7.32 -0.95
C VAL A 96 13.19 -7.68 -2.33
N PRO A 97 14.25 -8.51 -2.45
CA PRO A 97 14.67 -9.05 -3.74
C PRO A 97 13.89 -10.32 -4.11
N HIS A 98 13.92 -10.71 -5.39
CA HIS A 98 13.63 -12.10 -5.76
C HIS A 98 14.70 -13.01 -5.16
N ASN A 99 14.29 -14.16 -4.62
CA ASN A 99 15.18 -15.23 -4.19
C ASN A 99 14.89 -16.46 -5.04
N ASN A 100 15.88 -17.31 -5.26
CA ASN A 100 15.65 -18.56 -5.99
C ASN A 100 14.60 -19.41 -5.27
N ALA A 101 13.64 -19.98 -6.00
CA ALA A 101 12.62 -20.85 -5.43
C ALA A 101 13.20 -22.06 -4.66
N SER A 102 14.39 -22.52 -5.09
CA SER A 102 15.11 -23.64 -4.48
C SER A 102 15.85 -23.29 -3.18
N GLU A 103 16.09 -22.01 -2.90
CA GLU A 103 16.80 -21.57 -1.71
C GLU A 103 15.86 -21.40 -0.53
N LYS A 104 16.30 -21.74 0.68
CA LYS A 104 15.48 -21.53 1.88
C LYS A 104 15.49 -20.06 2.27
N LEU A 105 14.31 -19.44 2.36
CA LEU A 105 14.16 -18.09 2.88
C LEU A 105 13.92 -18.10 4.39
N GLU A 106 14.95 -17.81 5.18
CA GLU A 106 14.86 -17.72 6.64
C GLU A 106 14.57 -16.28 7.10
N ILE A 107 13.30 -16.01 7.43
CA ILE A 107 12.85 -14.73 7.97
C ILE A 107 12.43 -14.91 9.41
N SER A 108 12.95 -14.06 10.29
CA SER A 108 12.51 -14.02 11.69
C SER A 108 10.99 -13.89 11.77
N ASN A 109 10.38 -14.43 12.82
CA ASN A 109 8.96 -14.28 13.12
C ASN A 109 7.98 -14.67 11.99
N CYS A 110 8.45 -15.35 10.93
CA CYS A 110 7.56 -15.93 9.94
C CYS A 110 6.88 -17.18 10.50
N GLN A 111 5.56 -17.17 10.55
CA GLN A 111 4.74 -18.28 11.03
C GLN A 111 3.76 -18.72 9.95
N CYS A 112 4.29 -19.03 8.75
CA CYS A 112 3.48 -19.68 7.73
C CYS A 112 3.46 -21.19 7.96
N ASN A 113 2.74 -21.61 8.99
CA ASN A 113 2.47 -23.02 9.17
C ASN A 113 1.38 -23.40 8.18
N HIS A 114 1.68 -24.33 7.26
CA HIS A 114 0.64 -25.11 6.61
C HIS A 114 -0.09 -25.85 7.72
N LEU A 115 -1.12 -25.23 8.27
CA LEU A 115 -2.12 -25.92 9.05
C LEU A 115 -2.79 -26.89 8.08
N ARG A 116 -2.18 -28.07 7.91
CA ARG A 116 -2.81 -29.30 7.46
C ARG A 116 -3.84 -29.70 8.51
N HIS A 117 -4.79 -28.82 8.80
CA HIS A 117 -5.99 -29.20 9.49
C HIS A 117 -6.78 -30.03 8.49
N ARG A 118 -6.89 -31.32 8.78
CA ARG A 118 -7.70 -32.34 8.07
C ARG A 118 -9.20 -31.99 7.98
N TRP A 119 -9.60 -30.78 8.36
CA TRP A 119 -10.98 -30.33 8.52
C TRP A 119 -11.04 -28.85 8.13
N LYS A 120 -10.79 -28.52 6.86
CA LYS A 120 -10.93 -27.12 6.42
C LYS A 120 -12.27 -26.84 5.77
N ILE A 121 -13.19 -26.46 6.65
CA ILE A 121 -14.32 -25.61 6.34
C ILE A 121 -13.75 -24.27 5.82
N ILE A 122 -13.96 -24.03 4.52
CA ILE A 122 -14.11 -22.74 3.84
C ILE A 122 -13.24 -21.57 4.36
N GLY A 123 -12.13 -21.29 3.66
CA GLY A 123 -11.39 -20.02 3.78
C GLY A 123 -9.87 -20.18 3.96
N SER A 124 -9.15 -20.38 2.85
CA SER A 124 -7.68 -20.37 2.65
C SER A 124 -6.76 -20.83 3.80
N THR A 125 -6.11 -21.99 3.63
CA THR A 125 -4.88 -22.44 4.35
C THR A 125 -3.64 -21.61 4.14
N ASP A 126 -3.72 -20.62 3.27
CA ASP A 126 -2.51 -20.11 2.67
C ASP A 126 -2.24 -18.72 3.25
N CYS A 127 -1.00 -18.50 3.66
CA CYS A 127 -0.55 -17.18 4.08
C CYS A 127 -0.76 -16.18 2.95
N LEU A 128 -0.95 -14.91 3.30
CA LEU A 128 -1.00 -13.86 2.29
C LEU A 128 0.34 -13.84 1.53
N LYS A 129 0.28 -14.13 0.24
CA LYS A 129 1.44 -14.10 -0.65
C LYS A 129 1.53 -12.78 -1.39
N ILE A 130 2.75 -12.36 -1.71
CA ILE A 130 2.99 -11.30 -2.68
C ILE A 130 2.99 -11.98 -4.06
N PRO A 131 2.08 -11.64 -5.00
CA PRO A 131 2.06 -12.24 -6.32
C PRO A 131 3.44 -12.13 -6.99
N GLY A 132 3.93 -13.21 -7.59
CA GLY A 132 5.24 -13.27 -8.25
C GLY A 132 6.43 -13.58 -7.34
N PHE A 133 6.22 -13.82 -6.05
CA PHE A 133 7.25 -14.37 -5.15
C PHE A 133 6.94 -15.82 -4.78
N ASP A 134 7.98 -16.65 -4.73
CA ASP A 134 7.84 -18.09 -4.53
C ASP A 134 7.69 -18.49 -3.05
N HIS A 135 8.23 -17.69 -2.13
CA HIS A 135 8.36 -18.05 -0.72
C HIS A 135 7.22 -17.51 0.15
N ASP A 136 6.66 -18.36 0.99
CA ASP A 136 5.57 -18.01 1.92
C ASP A 136 5.95 -16.91 2.93
N CYS A 137 7.25 -16.79 3.24
CA CYS A 137 7.77 -15.81 4.19
C CYS A 137 8.16 -14.47 3.57
N THR A 138 8.05 -14.29 2.25
CA THR A 138 8.41 -13.02 1.59
C THR A 138 7.57 -11.86 2.11
N LEU A 139 6.29 -12.07 2.42
CA LEU A 139 5.47 -11.01 3.02
C LEU A 139 6.01 -10.59 4.39
N GLN A 140 6.43 -11.54 5.22
CA GLN A 140 7.04 -11.24 6.51
C GLN A 140 8.35 -10.46 6.36
N GLN A 141 9.14 -10.78 5.32
CA GLN A 141 10.34 -10.02 4.98
C GLN A 141 10.00 -8.56 4.66
N MET A 142 9.00 -8.33 3.80
CA MET A 142 8.51 -6.98 3.48
C MET A 142 8.13 -6.21 4.75
N VAL A 143 7.35 -6.83 5.64
CA VAL A 143 6.91 -6.22 6.90
C VAL A 143 8.10 -5.84 7.80
N ASN A 144 9.09 -6.73 7.93
CA ASN A 144 10.29 -6.47 8.73
C ASN A 144 11.17 -5.35 8.12
N LEU A 145 11.07 -5.11 6.81
CA LEU A 145 11.79 -4.05 6.10
C LEU A 145 11.03 -2.71 6.12
N LEU A 146 9.70 -2.71 6.20
CA LEU A 146 8.91 -1.47 6.33
C LEU A 146 9.41 -0.60 7.50
N SER A 147 9.66 -1.20 8.67
CA SER A 147 10.14 -0.47 9.85
C SER A 147 11.56 0.09 9.73
N LYS A 148 12.32 -0.33 8.71
CA LYS A 148 13.69 0.17 8.45
C LYS A 148 13.72 1.36 7.49
N ASN A 149 12.61 1.64 6.81
CA ASN A 149 12.48 2.73 5.87
C ASN A 149 12.08 4.02 6.60
N HIS A 150 13.04 4.90 6.84
CA HIS A 150 12.91 6.07 7.73
C HIS A 150 11.89 7.14 7.31
N CYS A 151 11.56 7.24 6.02
CA CYS A 151 10.53 8.16 5.53
C CYS A 151 9.11 7.66 5.83
N ILE A 152 8.91 6.34 5.93
CA ILE A 152 7.59 5.76 6.17
C ILE A 152 7.17 6.07 7.60
N LYS A 153 6.10 6.85 7.74
CA LYS A 153 5.57 7.24 9.04
C LYS A 153 4.93 6.06 9.76
N LYS A 154 5.46 5.72 10.94
CA LYS A 154 4.84 4.75 11.86
C LYS A 154 3.77 5.44 12.70
N TYR A 155 2.54 4.94 12.62
CA TYR A 155 1.47 5.36 13.52
C TYR A 155 1.38 4.36 14.68
N GLU A 156 1.61 4.82 15.91
CA GLU A 156 1.55 3.97 17.11
C GLU A 156 0.12 3.76 17.63
N LYS A 157 -0.81 4.58 17.16
CA LYS A 157 -2.20 4.52 17.62
C LYS A 157 -2.98 3.46 16.85
N ILE A 158 -3.92 2.82 17.55
CA ILE A 158 -4.90 1.92 16.94
C ILE A 158 -5.73 2.77 15.96
N PRO A 159 -5.72 2.51 14.64
CA PRO A 159 -6.39 3.37 13.67
C PRO A 159 -7.89 3.55 13.94
N PHE A 160 -8.51 2.56 14.59
CA PHE A 160 -9.91 2.63 15.03
C PHE A 160 -10.17 3.70 16.12
N LEU A 161 -9.20 3.97 17.00
CA LEU A 161 -9.35 4.94 18.09
C LEU A 161 -9.03 6.37 17.65
N THR A 162 -8.09 6.51 16.71
CA THR A 162 -7.71 7.80 16.16
C THR A 162 -7.47 7.64 14.67
N PRO A 163 -8.39 8.15 13.84
CA PRO A 163 -8.23 8.10 12.40
C PRO A 163 -6.92 8.74 11.96
N ILE A 164 -6.31 8.16 10.92
CA ILE A 164 -5.18 8.79 10.24
C ILE A 164 -5.76 9.92 9.39
N THR A 165 -5.32 11.16 9.59
CA THR A 165 -5.81 12.31 8.83
C THR A 165 -4.70 12.89 7.95
N ILE A 166 -5.02 13.20 6.70
CA ILE A 166 -4.11 13.87 5.75
C ILE A 166 -4.90 14.93 4.98
N GLU A 167 -4.49 16.20 5.14
CA GLU A 167 -5.18 17.35 4.52
C GLU A 167 -4.77 17.59 3.06
N GLN A 168 -3.52 17.23 2.72
CA GLN A 168 -2.92 17.47 1.39
C GLN A 168 -2.78 16.16 0.62
N SER A 169 -3.92 15.58 0.27
CA SER A 169 -4.01 14.41 -0.59
C SER A 169 -5.27 14.44 -1.46
N LEU A 170 -5.28 13.60 -2.50
CA LEU A 170 -6.47 13.32 -3.28
C LEU A 170 -7.33 12.32 -2.49
N PRO A 171 -8.59 12.66 -2.16
CA PRO A 171 -9.43 11.81 -1.32
C PRO A 171 -9.76 10.48 -2.01
N ILE A 172 -9.52 9.37 -1.30
CA ILE A 172 -9.80 8.01 -1.74
C ILE A 172 -10.53 7.28 -0.62
N CYS A 173 -11.86 7.27 -0.73
CA CYS A 173 -12.69 6.56 0.22
C CYS A 173 -12.37 5.05 0.27
N GLY A 174 -12.14 4.55 1.48
CA GLY A 174 -11.84 3.15 1.79
C GLY A 174 -10.34 2.83 1.84
N ASN A 175 -9.47 3.85 1.80
CA ASN A 175 -8.03 3.68 1.98
C ASN A 175 -7.64 3.63 3.48
N GLY A 176 -8.58 3.95 4.39
CA GLY A 176 -8.38 3.96 5.84
C GLY A 176 -7.68 5.22 6.37
N ILE A 177 -7.74 6.32 5.62
CA ILE A 177 -7.23 7.65 5.95
C ILE A 177 -8.41 8.61 5.78
N VAL A 178 -8.72 9.41 6.79
CA VAL A 178 -9.74 10.46 6.68
C VAL A 178 -9.12 11.63 5.93
N GLU A 179 -9.57 11.82 4.70
CA GLU A 179 -9.09 12.85 3.79
C GLU A 179 -10.13 13.98 3.64
N ARG A 180 -9.80 14.98 2.82
CA ARG A 180 -10.67 16.13 2.61
C ARG A 180 -12.05 15.68 2.12
N TYR A 181 -13.09 16.25 2.72
CA TYR A 181 -14.52 15.99 2.44
C TYR A 181 -15.10 14.69 3.00
N GLU A 182 -14.28 13.85 3.64
CA GLU A 182 -14.75 12.65 4.32
C GLU A 182 -15.11 12.95 5.78
N GLN A 183 -16.11 12.26 6.31
CA GLN A 183 -16.48 12.37 7.73
C GLN A 183 -15.91 11.21 8.55
N CYS A 184 -15.52 10.13 7.88
CA CYS A 184 -14.87 8.94 8.43
C CYS A 184 -14.29 8.11 7.28
N ASP A 185 -13.25 7.32 7.54
CA ASP A 185 -12.78 6.26 6.64
C ASP A 185 -12.24 5.11 7.51
N CYS A 186 -12.97 3.99 7.49
CA CYS A 186 -12.63 2.76 8.23
C CYS A 186 -11.99 1.69 7.33
N GLY A 187 -11.68 2.02 6.08
CA GLY A 187 -11.17 1.13 5.05
C GLY A 187 -12.26 0.49 4.21
N LEU A 188 -11.87 -0.57 3.50
CA LEU A 188 -12.78 -1.35 2.66
C LEU A 188 -13.90 -1.96 3.51
N ARG A 189 -15.11 -2.05 2.94
CA ARG A 189 -16.31 -2.59 3.58
C ARG A 189 -16.11 -3.89 4.38
N ASN A 190 -15.36 -4.85 3.84
CA ASN A 190 -15.12 -6.15 4.48
C ASN A 190 -14.19 -6.08 5.69
N TYR A 191 -13.52 -4.95 5.92
CA TYR A 191 -12.62 -4.73 7.06
C TYR A 191 -13.04 -3.53 7.93
N CYS A 192 -14.15 -2.88 7.62
CA CYS A 192 -14.66 -1.77 8.40
C CYS A 192 -15.37 -2.27 9.65
N TYR A 193 -14.84 -1.91 10.83
CA TYR A 193 -15.44 -2.23 12.13
C TYR A 193 -16.08 -1.01 12.81
N ASP A 194 -16.00 0.16 12.19
CA ASP A 194 -16.67 1.37 12.69
C ASP A 194 -18.15 1.34 12.32
N LEU A 195 -18.97 1.00 13.32
CA LEU A 195 -20.43 0.94 13.19
C LEU A 195 -21.07 2.28 12.86
N ASN A 196 -20.36 3.40 13.04
CA ASN A 196 -20.84 4.72 12.69
C ASN A 196 -20.35 5.19 11.31
N CYS A 197 -19.52 4.40 10.60
CA CYS A 197 -19.00 4.79 9.30
C CYS A 197 -19.61 3.98 8.15
N ARG A 198 -20.15 4.66 7.13
CA ARG A 198 -20.53 4.00 5.88
C ARG A 198 -19.29 3.85 4.99
N ALA A 199 -18.63 2.69 5.07
CA ALA A 199 -17.37 2.40 4.38
C ALA A 199 -17.33 2.74 2.88
N ASP A 200 -18.43 2.52 2.15
CA ASP A 200 -18.49 2.77 0.70
C ASP A 200 -18.67 4.26 0.33
N LEU A 201 -18.97 5.12 1.32
CA LEU A 201 -19.32 6.53 1.13
C LEU A 201 -18.47 7.49 1.97
N CYS A 202 -17.72 6.98 2.96
CA CYS A 202 -16.91 7.76 3.88
C CYS A 202 -17.69 8.88 4.61
N ILE A 203 -18.93 8.55 4.99
CA ILE A 203 -19.82 9.41 5.76
C ILE A 203 -20.22 8.76 7.08
N GLN A 204 -20.44 9.59 8.10
CA GLN A 204 -20.96 9.14 9.38
C GLN A 204 -22.46 8.82 9.27
N ILE A 205 -22.91 7.75 9.93
CA ILE A 205 -24.33 7.41 10.04
C ILE A 205 -25.02 8.36 11.02
N ILE A 206 -24.38 8.59 12.17
CA ILE A 206 -24.80 9.50 13.23
C ILE A 206 -23.72 10.58 13.37
N ARG A 207 -24.12 11.85 13.32
CA ARG A 207 -23.19 12.96 13.48
C ARG A 207 -22.57 12.98 14.87
N THR A 208 -21.30 13.36 14.93
CA THR A 208 -20.59 13.57 16.20
C THR A 208 -21.11 14.85 16.88
N TRP A 209 -21.56 14.74 18.12
CA TRP A 209 -21.96 15.87 18.96
C TRP A 209 -21.00 16.00 20.14
N GLN A 210 -20.52 17.22 20.40
CA GLN A 210 -19.70 17.53 21.57
C GLN A 210 -20.55 18.29 22.59
N MET A 211 -20.73 17.72 23.78
CA MET A 211 -21.28 18.44 24.91
C MET A 211 -20.13 19.08 25.69
N VAL A 212 -20.22 20.38 25.96
CA VAL A 212 -19.27 21.10 26.81
C VAL A 212 -19.97 21.39 28.14
N MET A 213 -19.40 20.92 29.23
CA MET A 213 -19.85 21.26 30.58
C MET A 213 -19.01 22.42 31.09
N HIS A 214 -19.67 23.48 31.57
CA HIS A 214 -19.04 24.54 32.34
C HIS A 214 -19.41 24.35 33.81
N PHE A 215 -18.44 24.53 34.71
CA PHE A 215 -18.64 24.63 36.15
C PHE A 215 -18.81 26.09 36.57
#